data_AF-A0A8C2YPE0-F1
#
_entry.id   AF-A0A8C2YPE0-F1
#
_cell.length_a   1.000
_cell.length_b   1.000
_cell.length_c   1.000
_cell.angle_alpha   90.00
_cell.angle_beta   90.00
_cell.angle_gamma   90.00
#
_symmetry.space_group_name_H-M   'P 1'
#
loop_
_entity.id
_entity.type
_entity.pdbx_description
1 polymer ?
#
loop_
_entity_poly.entity_id
_entity_poly.type
_entity_poly.pdbx_seq_one_letter_code
_entity_poly.pdbx_strand_id
1 'polypeptide(L)'
;MSKLKVISEKSVTNNSRIVGLLAQLEKISTESSESDTARYVTSKILHLVQSQEKTRREMTAKGSTAVDVLLSTLENMKDLQTTLNVLSILVELVSAGKFL
;
A
#
# COMPACT_ATOMS: atom_id res chain seq x y z
N MET A 1 2.24 43.88 -2.57
CA MET A 1 2.85 42.65 -2.05
C MET A 1 1.74 41.70 -1.64
N SER A 2 1.60 40.57 -2.34
CA SER A 2 0.61 39.55 -1.99
C SER A 2 1.35 38.21 -1.93
N LYS A 3 1.64 37.74 -0.70
CA LYS A 3 2.21 36.41 -0.47
C LYS A 3 1.14 35.37 -0.81
N LEU A 4 1.18 34.85 -2.04
CA LEU A 4 0.44 33.66 -2.42
C LEU A 4 1.00 32.49 -1.60
N LYS A 5 0.17 32.02 -0.67
CA LYS A 5 0.40 30.80 0.11
C LYS A 5 0.31 29.63 -0.87
N VAL A 6 1.47 29.10 -1.28
CA VAL A 6 1.57 27.85 -2.04
C VAL A 6 0.97 26.74 -1.19
N ILE A 7 -0.26 26.35 -1.50
CA ILE A 7 -0.90 25.19 -0.92
C ILE A 7 -0.23 23.98 -1.55
N SER A 8 0.51 23.25 -0.73
CA SER A 8 1.27 22.05 -1.11
C SER A 8 0.38 21.04 -1.84
N GLU A 9 0.56 20.94 -3.16
CA GLU A 9 -0.07 19.96 -4.07
C GLU A 9 0.27 18.49 -3.74
N LYS A 10 1.13 18.25 -2.75
CA LYS A 10 1.61 16.91 -2.37
C LYS A 10 0.53 16.01 -1.76
N SER A 11 -0.68 16.51 -1.48
CA SER A 11 -1.73 15.75 -0.77
C SER A 11 -2.76 15.10 -1.69
N VAL A 12 -2.94 15.59 -2.93
CA VAL A 12 -3.96 15.10 -3.87
C VAL A 12 -3.45 13.91 -4.71
N THR A 13 -2.14 13.85 -4.97
CA THR A 13 -1.51 12.79 -5.77
C THR A 13 -1.31 11.47 -5.02
N ASN A 14 -1.40 11.46 -3.68
CA ASN A 14 -1.09 10.26 -2.90
C ASN A 14 -2.20 9.20 -2.95
N ASN A 15 -3.47 9.59 -3.05
CA ASN A 15 -4.60 8.65 -3.19
C ASN A 15 -4.45 7.80 -4.46
N SER A 16 -4.08 8.46 -5.57
CA SER A 16 -3.82 7.79 -6.84
C SER A 16 -2.67 6.80 -6.74
N ARG A 17 -1.65 7.11 -5.93
CA ARG A 17 -0.42 6.33 -5.85
C ARG A 17 -0.61 4.98 -5.16
N ILE A 18 -1.31 4.92 -4.03
CA ILE A 18 -1.52 3.64 -3.32
C ILE A 18 -2.44 2.72 -4.11
N VAL A 19 -3.52 3.26 -4.68
CA VAL A 19 -4.46 2.51 -5.54
C VAL A 19 -3.73 1.95 -6.76
N GLY A 20 -2.88 2.76 -7.41
CA GLY A 20 -2.08 2.30 -8.55
C GLY A 20 -1.05 1.23 -8.21
N LEU A 21 -0.47 1.25 -7.01
CA LEU A 21 0.44 0.19 -6.54
C LEU A 21 -0.31 -1.10 -6.19
N LEU A 22 -1.49 -1.01 -5.58
CA LEU A 22 -2.34 -2.17 -5.30
C LEU A 22 -2.82 -2.85 -6.57
N ALA A 23 -3.25 -2.08 -7.57
CA ALA A 23 -3.65 -2.64 -8.87
C ALA A 23 -2.47 -3.33 -9.61
N GLN A 24 -1.24 -2.81 -9.45
CA GLN A 24 -0.05 -3.49 -9.96
C GLN A 24 0.22 -4.79 -9.20
N LEU A 25 0.12 -4.76 -7.87
CA LEU A 25 0.33 -5.94 -7.05
C LEU A 25 -0.67 -7.06 -7.36
N GLU A 26 -1.94 -6.71 -7.56
CA GLU A 26 -3.01 -7.65 -7.92
C GLU A 26 -2.68 -8.40 -9.22
N LYS A 27 -2.24 -7.68 -10.27
CA LYS A 27 -1.83 -8.30 -11.53
C LYS A 27 -0.64 -9.26 -11.37
N ILE A 28 0.40 -8.82 -10.66
CA ILE A 28 1.60 -9.62 -10.45
C ILE A 28 1.31 -10.86 -9.59
N SER A 29 0.39 -10.75 -8.63
CA SER A 29 -0.04 -11.88 -7.81
C SER A 29 -0.76 -12.97 -8.63
N THR A 30 -1.43 -12.59 -9.72
CA THR A 30 -2.10 -13.55 -10.63
C THR A 30 -1.16 -14.10 -11.71
N GLU A 31 -0.15 -13.34 -12.10
CA GLU A 31 0.81 -13.69 -13.15
C GLU A 31 2.14 -14.16 -12.50
N SER A 32 2.24 -15.47 -12.26
CA SER A 32 3.25 -16.18 -11.44
C SER A 32 4.74 -16.04 -11.83
N SER A 33 5.27 -14.86 -12.18
CA SER A 33 6.66 -14.77 -12.72
C SER A 33 7.49 -13.54 -12.37
N GLU A 34 6.96 -12.48 -11.74
CA GLU A 34 7.75 -11.25 -11.49
C GLU A 34 8.07 -11.01 -10.01
N SER A 35 8.92 -11.86 -9.43
CA SER A 35 9.32 -11.74 -8.01
C SER A 35 9.99 -10.39 -7.68
N ASP A 36 10.78 -9.82 -8.58
CA ASP A 36 11.46 -8.54 -8.32
C ASP A 36 10.50 -7.35 -8.36
N THR A 37 9.54 -7.37 -9.29
CA THR A 37 8.49 -6.35 -9.37
C THR A 37 7.60 -6.40 -8.13
N ALA A 38 7.22 -7.60 -7.67
CA ALA A 38 6.45 -7.77 -6.43
C ALA A 38 7.19 -7.24 -5.20
N ARG A 39 8.49 -7.55 -5.06
CA ARG A 39 9.33 -7.00 -3.97
C ARG A 39 9.36 -5.48 -4.01
N TYR A 40 9.54 -4.89 -5.18
CA TYR A 40 9.57 -3.43 -5.34
C TYR A 40 8.23 -2.80 -4.97
N VAL A 41 7.13 -3.32 -5.49
CA VAL A 41 5.77 -2.79 -5.24
C VAL A 41 5.42 -2.91 -3.76
N THR A 42 5.62 -4.09 -3.16
CA THR A 42 5.33 -4.29 -1.72
C THR A 42 6.21 -3.42 -0.83
N SER A 43 7.50 -3.23 -1.16
CA SER A 43 8.37 -2.31 -0.41
C SER A 43 7.91 -0.86 -0.50
N LYS A 44 7.43 -0.42 -1.66
CA LYS A 44 6.86 0.93 -1.85
C LYS A 44 5.57 1.11 -1.07
N ILE A 45 4.69 0.11 -1.07
CA ILE A 45 3.47 0.12 -0.26
C ILE A 45 3.82 0.20 1.22
N LEU A 46 4.72 -0.67 1.71
CA LEU A 46 5.18 -0.68 3.10
C LEU A 46 5.72 0.69 3.54
N HIS A 47 6.60 1.29 2.73
CA HIS A 47 7.12 2.62 3.03
C HIS A 47 6.01 3.68 3.13
N LEU A 48 5.02 3.67 2.23
CA LEU A 48 3.90 4.61 2.29
C LEU A 48 3.03 4.37 3.52
N VAL A 49 2.76 3.10 3.86
CA VAL A 49 1.97 2.69 5.01
C VAL A 49 2.64 3.10 6.32
N GLN A 50 3.96 2.96 6.44
CA GLN A 50 4.71 3.40 7.63
C GLN A 50 4.81 4.92 7.74
N SER A 51 4.98 5.62 6.63
CA SER A 51 5.24 7.08 6.63
C SER A 51 3.98 7.95 6.56
N GLN A 52 2.83 7.40 6.17
CA GLN A 52 1.63 8.19 5.87
C GLN A 52 0.37 7.61 6.53
N GLU A 53 -0.10 8.27 7.58
CA GLU A 53 -1.39 7.97 8.24
C GLU A 53 -2.56 8.01 7.26
N LYS A 54 -2.54 8.95 6.30
CA LYS A 54 -3.57 9.06 5.26
C LYS A 54 -3.67 7.78 4.42
N THR A 55 -2.52 7.22 4.00
CA THR A 55 -2.46 5.96 3.26
C THR A 55 -3.09 4.81 4.05
N ARG A 56 -2.80 4.71 5.34
CA ARG A 56 -3.38 3.66 6.19
C ARG A 56 -4.90 3.77 6.25
N ARG A 57 -5.43 4.98 6.47
CA ARG A 57 -6.87 5.23 6.49
C ARG A 57 -7.56 4.90 5.17
N GLU A 58 -6.90 5.15 4.05
CA GLU A 58 -7.43 4.79 2.73
C GLU A 58 -7.46 3.28 2.53
N MET A 59 -6.39 2.60 2.93
CA MET A 59 -6.31 1.15 2.82
C MET A 59 -7.32 0.43 3.73
N THR A 60 -7.66 1.01 4.90
CA THR A 60 -8.67 0.47 5.83
C THR A 60 -10.06 1.06 5.65
N ALA A 61 -10.27 1.97 4.68
CA ALA A 61 -11.57 2.54 4.41
C ALA A 61 -12.57 1.47 3.93
N LYS A 62 -13.85 1.65 4.27
CA LYS A 62 -14.92 0.77 3.78
C LYS A 62 -14.94 0.77 2.25
N GLY A 63 -14.92 -0.42 1.65
CA GLY A 63 -14.90 -0.62 0.19
C GLY A 63 -13.50 -0.63 -0.42
N SER A 64 -12.42 -0.47 0.37
CA SER A 64 -11.05 -0.71 -0.09
C SER A 64 -10.81 -2.21 -0.31
N THR A 65 -10.19 -2.56 -1.42
CA THR A 65 -9.74 -3.93 -1.74
C THR A 65 -8.32 -4.21 -1.26
N ALA A 66 -7.69 -3.27 -0.54
CA ALA A 66 -6.28 -3.35 -0.19
C ALA A 66 -5.93 -4.62 0.61
N VAL A 67 -6.75 -4.99 1.59
CA VAL A 67 -6.52 -6.18 2.42
C VAL A 67 -6.70 -7.45 1.58
N ASP A 68 -7.71 -7.50 0.71
CA ASP A 68 -7.96 -8.66 -0.15
C ASP A 68 -6.79 -8.91 -1.10
N VAL A 69 -6.26 -7.85 -1.74
CA VAL A 69 -5.08 -7.93 -2.61
C VAL A 69 -3.85 -8.41 -1.83
N LEU A 70 -3.64 -7.92 -0.61
CA LEU A 70 -2.51 -8.35 0.24
C LEU A 70 -2.62 -9.83 0.64
N LEU A 71 -3.81 -10.30 1.01
CA LEU A 71 -4.04 -11.70 1.36
C LEU A 71 -3.87 -12.62 0.14
N SER A 72 -4.40 -12.21 -1.03
CA SER A 72 -4.19 -12.93 -2.29
C SER A 72 -2.70 -13.00 -2.66
N THR A 73 -1.94 -11.92 -2.42
CA THR A 73 -0.49 -11.91 -2.62
C THR A 73 0.23 -12.93 -1.73
N LEU A 74 -0.18 -13.06 -0.46
CA LEU A 74 0.38 -14.06 0.45
C LEU A 74 0.06 -15.50 0.03
N GLU A 75 -1.13 -15.72 -0.53
CA GLU A 75 -1.55 -17.04 -1.00
C GLU A 75 -0.78 -17.47 -2.26
N ASN A 76 -0.55 -16.54 -3.19
CA ASN A 76 0.00 -16.86 -4.50
C ASN A 76 1.54 -16.77 -4.59
N MET A 77 2.19 -16.02 -3.71
CA MET A 77 3.64 -15.78 -3.79
C MET A 77 4.44 -16.60 -2.77
N LYS A 78 5.58 -17.16 -3.22
CA LYS A 78 6.51 -17.94 -2.40
C LYS A 78 7.79 -17.19 -2.00
N ASP A 79 7.89 -15.92 -2.40
CA ASP A 79 9.06 -15.09 -2.13
C ASP A 79 9.03 -14.53 -0.70
N LEU A 80 10.05 -14.90 0.09
CA LEU A 80 10.17 -14.52 1.51
C LEU A 80 10.09 -13.01 1.74
N GLN A 81 10.77 -12.21 0.93
CA GLN A 81 10.80 -10.76 1.13
C GLN A 81 9.42 -10.14 0.89
N THR A 82 8.73 -10.59 -0.16
CA THR A 82 7.36 -10.19 -0.45
C THR A 82 6.43 -10.58 0.70
N THR A 83 6.54 -11.81 1.22
CA THR A 83 5.77 -12.25 2.40
C THR A 83 6.01 -11.35 3.61
N LEU A 84 7.27 -11.07 3.95
CA LEU A 84 7.62 -10.22 5.10
C LEU A 84 7.10 -8.79 4.94
N ASN A 85 7.20 -8.23 3.73
CA ASN A 85 6.67 -6.90 3.44
C ASN A 85 5.15 -6.86 3.64
N VAL A 86 4.42 -7.84 3.09
CA VAL A 86 2.96 -7.91 3.21
C VAL A 86 2.51 -8.09 4.66
N LEU A 87 3.15 -9.00 5.41
CA LEU A 87 2.86 -9.16 6.84
C LEU A 87 3.11 -7.86 7.62
N SER A 88 4.20 -7.16 7.32
CA SER A 88 4.53 -5.87 7.96
C SER A 88 3.49 -4.79 7.63
N ILE A 89 3.01 -4.75 6.38
CA ILE A 89 1.90 -3.85 5.99
C ILE A 89 0.66 -4.17 6.80
N LEU A 90 0.25 -5.44 6.87
CA LEU A 90 -0.96 -5.86 7.60
C LEU A 90 -0.86 -5.51 9.09
N VAL A 91 0.29 -5.74 9.72
CA VAL A 91 0.53 -5.34 11.12
C VAL A 91 0.35 -3.84 11.31
N GLU A 92 0.91 -3.02 10.42
CA GLU A 92 0.79 -1.57 10.51
C GLU A 92 -0.67 -1.09 10.32
N LEU A 93 -1.42 -1.70 9.39
CA LEU A 93 -2.83 -1.38 9.18
C LEU A 93 -3.71 -1.73 10.38
N VAL A 94 -3.47 -2.89 10.99
CA VAL A 94 -4.18 -3.32 12.23
C VAL A 94 -3.80 -2.42 13.40
N SER A 95 -2.52 -2.07 13.53
CA SER A 95 -2.02 -1.24 14.64
C SER A 95 -2.48 0.22 14.54
N ALA A 96 -2.64 0.75 13.32
CA ALA A 96 -3.19 2.08 13.07
C ALA A 96 -4.71 2.14 13.26
N GLY A 97 -5.39 0.98 13.22
CA GLY A 97 -6.74 0.84 13.73
C GLY A 97 -6.74 1.14 15.21
N LYS A 98 -7.11 2.37 15.60
CA LYS A 98 -7.45 2.67 16.99
C LYS A 98 -8.66 1.79 17.36
N PHE A 99 -8.39 0.65 17.97
CA PHE A 99 -9.39 -0.18 18.65
C PHE A 99 -9.79 0.46 19.99
N LEU A 100 -10.14 1.75 20.00
CA LEU A 100 -10.71 2.46 21.16
C LEU A 100 -11.56 3.63 20.69
#